data_AF-A0AAU2I3X3-F1
#
_entry.id   AF-A0AAU2I3X3-F1
#
_cell.length_a   1.000
_cell.length_b   1.000
_cell.length_c   1.000
_cell.angle_alpha   90.00
_cell.angle_beta   90.00
_cell.angle_gamma   90.00
#
_symmetry.space_group_name_H-M   'P 1'
#
loop_
_entity.id
_entity.type
_entity.pdbx_description
1 polymer ?
#
loop_
_entity_poly.entity_id
_entity_poly.type
_entity_poly.pdbx_seq_one_letter_code
_entity_poly.pdbx_strand_id
1 'polypeptide(L)'
;MLRERRLHRAKAVAHLRELADRQVNYEPLPESRSLPTRESCWSLDSLRHPIACEPAGDPQQGGAWEIACRLVRDYQFADPAILRAIYSADDTLLGRDMLLEGRFAGLRFDMGVRVTFVIDETRGCGGSESRVWGWSYQTLQGHLEQGELTYEVVKRLRTGAVEFCICGYSRRAPLANPLIHAGFAAFGRPTQQRFYRASARQLQHLTHAELQGAAPLAPKTLPGYDSVIIAPNTWANTSLYRACQGK
;
A
#
# COMPACT_ATOMS: atom_id res chain seq x y z
N MET A 1 6.84 15.24 -20.08
CA MET A 1 7.09 13.89 -20.62
C MET A 1 8.37 13.21 -20.12
N LEU A 2 9.55 13.86 -20.00
CA LEU A 2 10.79 13.20 -19.50
C LEU A 2 10.81 12.82 -18.00
N ARG A 3 9.99 13.48 -17.16
CA ARG A 3 9.97 13.31 -15.69
C ARG A 3 9.07 12.17 -15.18
N GLU A 4 8.31 11.50 -16.05
CA GLU A 4 7.32 10.48 -15.67
C GLU A 4 7.87 9.05 -15.62
N ARG A 5 9.15 8.87 -15.96
CA ARG A 5 9.77 7.56 -16.18
C ARG A 5 10.87 7.18 -15.18
N ARG A 6 10.94 7.81 -13.99
CA ARG A 6 12.05 7.53 -13.05
C ARG A 6 12.09 6.07 -12.62
N LEU A 7 10.93 5.49 -12.28
CA LEU A 7 10.79 4.04 -12.01
C LEU A 7 11.00 3.14 -13.25
N HIS A 8 11.02 3.69 -14.47
CA HIS A 8 11.25 2.93 -15.70
C HIS A 8 12.72 2.91 -16.13
N ARG A 9 13.62 3.38 -15.27
CA ARG A 9 15.06 3.43 -15.56
C ARG A 9 15.74 2.23 -14.94
N ALA A 10 16.81 1.77 -15.58
CA ALA A 10 17.70 0.73 -15.07
C ALA A 10 18.16 1.01 -13.63
N LYS A 11 18.36 2.29 -13.27
CA LYS A 11 18.71 2.70 -11.91
C LYS A 11 17.66 2.30 -10.86
N ALA A 12 16.37 2.39 -11.17
CA ALA A 12 15.32 2.01 -10.23
C ALA A 12 15.30 0.50 -10.01
N VAL A 13 15.51 -0.29 -11.08
CA VAL A 13 15.63 -1.75 -10.98
C VAL A 13 16.88 -2.17 -10.21
N ALA A 14 18.01 -1.48 -10.40
CA ALA A 14 19.21 -1.70 -9.60
C ALA A 14 18.96 -1.41 -8.11
N HIS A 15 18.34 -0.27 -7.79
CA HIS A 15 17.97 0.07 -6.42
C HIS A 15 17.03 -0.96 -5.79
N LEU A 16 16.06 -1.49 -6.55
CA LEU A 16 15.17 -2.57 -6.08
C LEU A 16 15.99 -3.81 -5.71
N ARG A 17 16.94 -4.23 -6.55
CA ARG A 17 17.80 -5.40 -6.27
C ARG A 17 18.69 -5.19 -5.05
N GLU A 18 19.19 -3.98 -4.84
CA GLU A 18 19.98 -3.61 -3.66
C GLU A 18 19.18 -3.68 -2.35
N LEU A 19 17.84 -3.71 -2.40
CA LEU A 19 17.02 -3.86 -1.19
C LEU A 19 17.18 -5.22 -0.53
N ALA A 20 17.56 -6.27 -1.28
CA ALA A 20 17.76 -7.61 -0.75
C ALA A 20 18.73 -7.61 0.44
N ASP A 21 19.81 -6.82 0.33
CA ASP A 21 20.85 -6.70 1.35
C ASP A 21 20.52 -5.70 2.48
N ARG A 22 19.38 -4.98 2.38
CA ARG A 22 18.95 -4.01 3.39
C ARG A 22 18.16 -4.71 4.48
N GLN A 23 18.42 -4.30 5.71
CA GLN A 23 17.63 -4.72 6.87
C GLN A 23 16.51 -3.72 7.18
N VAL A 24 15.55 -4.15 7.99
CA VAL A 24 14.57 -3.23 8.61
C VAL A 24 15.34 -2.17 9.40
N ASN A 25 14.93 -0.91 9.26
CA ASN A 25 15.71 0.23 9.78
C ASN A 25 15.41 0.59 11.24
N TYR A 26 14.69 -0.25 11.98
CA TYR A 26 14.42 -0.12 13.41
C TYR A 26 14.34 -1.50 14.05
N GLU A 27 14.55 -1.56 15.36
CA GLU A 27 14.36 -2.79 16.12
C GLU A 27 12.88 -3.18 16.13
N PRO A 28 12.54 -4.47 15.86
CA PRO A 28 11.17 -4.93 15.93
C PRO A 28 10.55 -4.58 17.30
N LEU A 29 9.34 -4.02 17.28
CA LEU A 29 8.58 -3.88 18.51
C LEU A 29 8.36 -5.28 19.11
N PRO A 30 8.37 -5.44 20.44
CA PRO A 30 8.14 -6.74 21.10
C PRO A 30 6.89 -7.41 20.51
N GLU A 31 6.94 -8.73 20.34
CA GLU A 31 5.94 -9.56 19.62
C GLU A 31 4.48 -9.37 20.07
N SER A 32 4.27 -8.78 21.25
CA SER A 32 3.00 -8.18 21.60
C SER A 32 2.72 -7.01 20.66
N ARG A 33 1.92 -7.26 19.61
CA ARG A 33 1.29 -6.28 18.69
C ARG A 33 0.50 -5.14 19.37
N SER A 34 0.71 -4.90 20.65
CA SER A 34 0.48 -3.63 21.31
C SER A 34 1.09 -2.54 20.44
N LEU A 35 0.22 -1.73 19.84
CA LEU A 35 0.63 -0.48 19.19
C LEU A 35 1.62 0.23 20.13
N PRO A 36 2.77 0.69 19.63
CA PRO A 36 3.74 1.37 20.48
C PRO A 36 3.02 2.50 21.22
N THR A 37 3.22 2.58 22.54
CA THR A 37 2.62 3.64 23.35
C THR A 37 3.08 5.00 22.78
N ARG A 38 2.23 6.03 22.90
CA ARG A 38 2.55 7.41 22.46
C ARG A 38 3.87 7.95 23.06
N GLU A 39 4.39 7.30 24.08
CA GLU A 39 5.59 7.65 24.85
C GLU A 39 6.91 7.49 24.06
N SER A 40 6.91 6.87 22.87
CA SER A 40 8.16 6.65 22.08
C SER A 40 8.22 7.38 20.72
N CYS A 41 7.56 8.53 20.59
CA CYS A 41 7.56 9.38 19.37
C CYS A 41 6.95 8.72 18.11
N TRP A 42 6.19 7.62 18.27
CA TRP A 42 5.48 6.97 17.17
C TRP A 42 4.16 7.68 16.87
N SER A 43 3.92 7.94 15.59
CA SER A 43 2.63 8.38 15.06
C SER A 43 1.81 7.15 14.70
N LEU A 44 0.67 6.99 15.36
CA LEU A 44 -0.33 5.98 15.04
C LEU A 44 -1.39 6.58 14.11
N ASP A 45 -1.68 5.88 13.02
CA ASP A 45 -2.74 6.24 12.08
C ASP A 45 -3.56 5.01 11.71
N SER A 46 -4.88 5.18 11.63
CA SER A 46 -5.79 4.18 11.10
C SER A 46 -6.85 4.82 10.23
N LEU A 47 -7.25 4.10 9.18
CA LEU A 47 -8.39 4.41 8.33
C LEU A 47 -9.19 3.14 8.14
N ARG A 48 -10.51 3.23 8.32
CA ARG A 48 -11.47 2.22 7.89
C ARG A 48 -12.37 2.84 6.82
N HIS A 49 -12.55 2.15 5.71
CA HIS A 49 -13.36 2.62 4.59
C HIS A 49 -14.24 1.51 4.05
N PRO A 50 -15.57 1.70 3.98
CA PRO A 50 -16.45 0.74 3.32
C PRO A 50 -16.08 0.61 1.83
N ILE A 51 -15.99 -0.62 1.34
CA ILE A 51 -15.75 -0.90 -0.09
C ILE A 51 -17.09 -1.19 -0.75
N ALA A 52 -17.73 -2.30 -0.36
CA ALA A 52 -18.97 -2.81 -0.92
C ALA A 52 -19.67 -3.74 0.09
N CYS A 53 -20.74 -4.40 -0.33
CA CYS A 53 -21.45 -5.40 0.47
C CYS A 53 -21.65 -6.68 -0.35
N GLU A 54 -21.45 -7.82 0.29
CA GLU A 54 -21.81 -9.15 -0.20
C GLU A 54 -22.98 -9.72 0.62
N PRO A 55 -23.58 -10.86 0.25
CA PRO A 55 -24.40 -11.62 1.17
C PRO A 55 -23.64 -12.05 2.43
N ALA A 56 -24.39 -12.24 3.51
CA ALA A 56 -23.88 -12.82 4.75
C ALA A 56 -23.34 -14.24 4.53
N GLY A 57 -22.35 -14.65 5.32
CA GLY A 57 -21.59 -15.88 5.18
C GLY A 57 -20.22 -15.65 4.54
N ASP A 58 -19.62 -16.74 4.07
CA ASP A 58 -18.27 -16.76 3.49
C ASP A 58 -18.14 -15.85 2.26
N PRO A 59 -16.92 -15.34 1.95
CA PRO A 59 -16.68 -14.56 0.74
C PRO A 59 -17.23 -15.25 -0.52
N GLN A 60 -17.89 -14.47 -1.39
CA GLN A 60 -18.34 -15.01 -2.67
C GLN A 60 -17.18 -15.11 -3.66
N GLN A 61 -17.18 -16.17 -4.46
CA GLN A 61 -16.27 -16.29 -5.58
C GLN A 61 -16.50 -15.14 -6.58
N GLY A 62 -15.44 -14.43 -6.93
CA GLY A 62 -15.53 -13.20 -7.74
C GLY A 62 -16.23 -12.03 -7.03
N GLY A 63 -16.45 -12.14 -5.72
CA GLY A 63 -17.08 -11.12 -4.89
C GLY A 63 -16.16 -9.93 -4.61
N ALA A 64 -16.73 -8.91 -3.96
CA ALA A 64 -16.03 -7.70 -3.59
C ALA A 64 -14.79 -7.96 -2.73
N TRP A 65 -14.86 -8.93 -1.81
CA TRP A 65 -13.76 -9.29 -0.92
C TRP A 65 -12.60 -9.90 -1.71
N GLU A 66 -12.85 -10.88 -2.59
CA GLU A 66 -11.79 -11.49 -3.41
C GLU A 66 -11.15 -10.49 -4.37
N ILE A 67 -11.96 -9.66 -5.02
CA ILE A 67 -11.48 -8.60 -5.93
C ILE A 67 -10.60 -7.61 -5.15
N ALA A 68 -11.08 -7.11 -4.02
CA ALA A 68 -10.32 -6.17 -3.20
C ALA A 68 -9.02 -6.79 -2.68
N CYS A 69 -9.03 -8.05 -2.24
CA CYS A 69 -7.82 -8.77 -1.81
C CYS A 69 -6.78 -8.82 -2.93
N ARG A 70 -7.19 -9.17 -4.15
CA ARG A 70 -6.28 -9.20 -5.31
C ARG A 70 -5.71 -7.81 -5.62
N LEU A 71 -6.54 -6.76 -5.65
CA LEU A 71 -6.09 -5.39 -5.89
C LEU A 71 -5.13 -4.89 -4.79
N VAL A 72 -5.35 -5.28 -3.54
CA VAL A 72 -4.48 -4.97 -2.39
C VAL A 72 -3.17 -5.75 -2.47
N ARG A 73 -3.20 -7.04 -2.79
CA ARG A 73 -2.01 -7.88 -3.04
C ARG A 73 -1.09 -7.30 -4.10
N ASP A 74 -1.71 -6.85 -5.20
CA ASP A 74 -0.99 -6.40 -6.39
C ASP A 74 -0.64 -4.90 -6.31
N TYR A 75 -0.92 -4.26 -5.17
CA TYR A 75 -0.67 -2.85 -4.86
C TYR A 75 -1.33 -1.86 -5.86
N GLN A 76 -2.43 -2.27 -6.48
CA GLN A 76 -3.15 -1.47 -7.49
C GLN A 76 -4.01 -0.36 -6.89
N PHE A 77 -4.27 -0.42 -5.59
CA PHE A 77 -5.06 0.57 -4.86
C PHE A 77 -4.32 1.88 -4.60
N ALA A 78 -2.97 1.90 -4.68
CA ALA A 78 -2.22 3.12 -4.43
C ALA A 78 -2.56 4.21 -5.46
N ASP A 79 -2.73 5.45 -5.02
CA ASP A 79 -2.94 6.58 -5.95
C ASP A 79 -1.63 6.89 -6.70
N PRO A 80 -1.57 6.73 -8.04
CA PRO A 80 -0.34 6.93 -8.83
C PRO A 80 0.19 8.37 -8.84
N ALA A 81 -0.64 9.35 -8.48
CA ALA A 81 -0.22 10.73 -8.32
C ALA A 81 0.56 10.94 -7.02
N ILE A 82 0.41 10.02 -6.06
CA ILE A 82 1.00 10.05 -4.72
C ILE A 82 2.13 9.02 -4.60
N LEU A 83 1.86 7.77 -4.95
CA LEU A 83 2.79 6.66 -4.71
C LEU A 83 2.71 5.63 -5.83
N ARG A 84 3.88 5.15 -6.25
CA ARG A 84 4.03 4.01 -7.17
C ARG A 84 5.02 3.03 -6.57
N ALA A 85 4.92 1.77 -6.95
CA ALA A 85 5.83 0.72 -6.52
C ALA A 85 6.39 -0.02 -7.74
N ILE A 86 7.63 -0.48 -7.61
CA ILE A 86 8.14 -1.62 -8.38
C ILE A 86 8.55 -2.75 -7.44
N TYR A 87 8.37 -3.98 -7.90
CA TYR A 87 8.73 -5.20 -7.16
C TYR A 87 8.94 -6.36 -8.13
N SER A 88 9.62 -7.42 -7.68
CA SER A 88 9.82 -8.63 -8.49
C SER A 88 8.53 -9.46 -8.56
N ALA A 89 8.16 -9.91 -9.77
CA ALA A 89 7.04 -10.82 -10.01
C ALA A 89 7.30 -12.23 -9.43
N ASP A 90 8.57 -12.60 -9.31
CA ASP A 90 9.00 -13.93 -8.87
C ASP A 90 8.96 -14.07 -7.34
N ASP A 91 8.88 -12.95 -6.61
CA ASP A 91 8.88 -12.96 -5.16
C ASP A 91 7.51 -13.35 -4.61
N THR A 92 7.51 -14.27 -3.64
CA THR A 92 6.35 -14.51 -2.77
C THR A 92 5.95 -13.22 -2.06
N LEU A 93 4.67 -13.03 -1.75
CA LEU A 93 4.23 -11.80 -1.08
C LEU A 93 5.00 -11.57 0.22
N LEU A 94 5.09 -12.58 1.09
CA LEU A 94 5.94 -12.51 2.28
C LEU A 94 7.42 -12.45 1.88
N GLY A 95 8.16 -11.50 2.44
CA GLY A 95 9.58 -11.27 2.15
C GLY A 95 9.85 -10.40 0.92
N ARG A 96 8.83 -10.07 0.12
CA ARG A 96 8.98 -9.25 -1.09
C ARG A 96 9.53 -7.87 -0.77
N ASP A 97 10.57 -7.50 -1.51
CA ASP A 97 11.08 -6.13 -1.52
C ASP A 97 10.30 -5.27 -2.52
N MET A 98 10.01 -4.04 -2.12
CA MET A 98 9.32 -3.06 -2.94
C MET A 98 10.06 -1.74 -2.87
N LEU A 99 10.31 -1.16 -4.06
CA LEU A 99 10.81 0.21 -4.17
C LEU A 99 9.63 1.13 -4.45
N LEU A 100 9.31 1.99 -3.48
CA LEU A 100 8.22 2.96 -3.59
C LEU A 100 8.75 4.31 -4.09
N GLU A 101 8.12 4.89 -5.11
CA GLU A 101 8.31 6.29 -5.51
C GLU A 101 7.21 7.14 -4.86
N GLY A 102 7.57 7.95 -3.87
CA GLY A 102 6.70 8.98 -3.31
C GLY A 102 6.76 10.26 -4.14
N ARG A 103 5.60 10.87 -4.42
CA ARG A 103 5.46 12.08 -5.25
C ARG A 103 4.70 13.16 -4.50
N PHE A 104 5.39 14.21 -4.08
CA PHE A 104 4.79 15.27 -3.25
C PHE A 104 5.39 16.64 -3.55
N ALA A 105 4.54 17.66 -3.72
CA ALA A 105 4.92 19.06 -3.96
C ALA A 105 6.01 19.23 -5.06
N GLY A 106 5.99 18.38 -6.09
CA GLY A 106 6.97 18.38 -7.19
C GLY A 106 8.25 17.57 -6.94
N LEU A 107 8.49 17.15 -5.70
CA LEU A 107 9.61 16.30 -5.29
C LEU A 107 9.27 14.81 -5.49
N ARG A 108 10.32 13.99 -5.65
CA ARG A 108 10.23 12.53 -5.82
C ARG A 108 11.30 11.85 -4.98
N PHE A 109 10.91 10.81 -4.25
CA PHE A 109 11.80 10.06 -3.36
C PHE A 109 11.60 8.58 -3.57
N ASP A 110 12.70 7.83 -3.59
CA ASP A 110 12.64 6.37 -3.59
C ASP A 110 12.73 5.88 -2.15
N MET A 111 11.89 4.90 -1.82
CA MET A 111 11.67 4.42 -0.46
C MET A 111 11.61 2.89 -0.50
N GLY A 112 12.63 2.23 0.06
CA GLY A 112 12.68 0.77 0.13
C GLY A 112 11.85 0.25 1.30
N VAL A 113 11.01 -0.74 1.03
CA VAL A 113 10.21 -1.45 2.03
C VAL A 113 10.23 -2.95 1.77
N ARG A 114 9.98 -3.75 2.81
CA ARG A 114 9.87 -5.22 2.72
C ARG A 114 8.56 -5.68 3.32
N VAL A 115 7.87 -6.58 2.65
CA VAL A 115 6.69 -7.26 3.21
C VAL A 115 7.15 -8.21 4.31
N THR A 116 6.70 -8.00 5.54
CA THR A 116 7.14 -8.77 6.71
C THR A 116 6.02 -9.60 7.33
N PHE A 117 4.77 -9.34 6.97
CA PHE A 117 3.65 -10.10 7.49
C PHE A 117 2.53 -10.26 6.45
N VAL A 118 1.88 -11.42 6.45
CA VAL A 118 0.68 -11.73 5.66
C VAL A 118 -0.39 -12.25 6.60
N ILE A 119 -1.60 -11.73 6.44
CA ILE A 119 -2.79 -12.06 7.22
C ILE A 119 -3.71 -12.85 6.30
N ASP A 120 -4.14 -14.02 6.75
CA ASP A 120 -5.25 -14.75 6.12
C ASP A 120 -5.97 -15.60 7.18
N GLU A 121 -6.95 -15.01 7.85
CA GLU A 121 -7.57 -15.61 9.03
C GLU A 121 -9.03 -15.20 9.19
N THR A 122 -9.73 -15.93 10.06
CA THR A 122 -11.05 -15.53 10.55
C THR A 122 -10.89 -14.97 11.96
N ARG A 123 -11.36 -13.73 12.18
CA ARG A 123 -11.25 -13.02 13.46
C ARG A 123 -12.62 -12.92 14.14
N GLY A 124 -12.62 -12.97 15.46
CA GLY A 124 -13.81 -12.83 16.30
C GLY A 124 -14.54 -14.14 16.53
N CYS A 125 -15.70 -14.06 17.16
CA CYS A 125 -16.58 -15.20 17.40
C CYS A 125 -18.06 -14.79 17.31
N GLY A 126 -18.92 -15.73 16.90
CA GLY A 126 -20.36 -15.53 16.78
C GLY A 126 -20.71 -14.32 15.90
N GLY A 127 -21.51 -13.39 16.44
CA GLY A 127 -22.02 -12.25 15.66
C GLY A 127 -20.99 -11.18 15.24
N SER A 128 -19.73 -11.33 15.64
CA SER A 128 -18.60 -10.43 15.31
C SER A 128 -17.62 -11.02 14.29
N GLU A 129 -17.87 -12.24 13.83
CA GLU A 129 -16.95 -12.98 12.98
C GLU A 129 -16.70 -12.27 11.64
N SER A 130 -15.43 -12.21 11.25
CA SER A 130 -14.98 -11.54 10.04
C SER A 130 -13.88 -12.34 9.35
N ARG A 131 -13.96 -12.50 8.02
CA ARG A 131 -12.86 -12.99 7.20
C ARG A 131 -11.91 -11.83 6.89
N VAL A 132 -10.63 -12.00 7.19
CA VAL A 132 -9.61 -10.96 7.03
C VAL A 132 -8.45 -11.48 6.20
N TRP A 133 -8.11 -10.72 5.17
CA TRP A 133 -6.89 -10.93 4.41
C TRP A 133 -6.13 -9.62 4.29
N GLY A 134 -4.82 -9.66 4.33
CA GLY A 134 -4.00 -8.45 4.29
C GLY A 134 -2.52 -8.74 4.39
N TRP A 135 -1.73 -7.68 4.47
CA TRP A 135 -0.29 -7.78 4.65
C TRP A 135 0.26 -6.46 5.18
N SER A 136 1.46 -6.52 5.78
CA SER A 136 2.20 -5.33 6.18
C SER A 136 3.60 -5.31 5.61
N TYR A 137 4.10 -4.10 5.35
CA TYR A 137 5.51 -3.88 5.07
C TYR A 137 6.16 -3.03 6.14
N GLN A 138 7.46 -3.25 6.31
CA GLN A 138 8.34 -2.43 7.16
C GLN A 138 9.36 -1.68 6.31
N THR A 139 9.75 -0.50 6.79
CA THR A 139 10.74 0.35 6.13
C THR A 139 12.16 -0.21 6.25
N LEU A 140 12.93 -0.14 5.16
CA LEU A 140 14.31 -0.64 5.10
C LEU A 140 15.35 0.46 5.34
N GLN A 141 16.61 0.06 5.56
CA GLN A 141 17.74 0.99 5.65
C GLN A 141 17.80 1.93 4.44
N GLY A 142 18.04 3.23 4.70
CA GLY A 142 17.99 4.28 3.68
C GLY A 142 16.61 4.93 3.51
N HIS A 143 15.56 4.39 4.15
CA HIS A 143 14.24 5.00 4.21
C HIS A 143 14.21 6.23 5.13
N LEU A 144 13.36 7.22 4.79
CA LEU A 144 13.21 8.48 5.53
C LEU A 144 12.51 8.33 6.89
N GLU A 145 11.64 7.33 6.95
CA GLU A 145 10.86 6.94 8.13
C GLU A 145 11.30 5.57 8.62
N GLN A 146 11.09 5.36 9.92
CA GLN A 146 11.00 4.04 10.52
C GLN A 146 9.53 3.75 10.74
N GLY A 147 9.02 2.61 10.28
CA GLY A 147 7.65 2.24 10.53
C GLY A 147 7.13 1.05 9.75
N GLU A 148 5.87 0.77 10.00
CA GLU A 148 5.10 -0.30 9.37
C GLU A 148 3.76 0.24 8.89
N LEU A 149 3.32 -0.29 7.75
CA LEU A 149 1.98 -0.04 7.25
C LEU A 149 1.31 -1.34 6.87
N THR A 150 0.12 -1.57 7.42
CA THR A 150 -0.72 -2.74 7.24
C THR A 150 -1.95 -2.38 6.43
N TYR A 151 -2.24 -3.19 5.42
CA TYR A 151 -3.43 -3.10 4.59
C TYR A 151 -4.26 -4.36 4.76
N GLU A 152 -5.52 -4.23 5.14
CA GLU A 152 -6.43 -5.36 5.32
C GLU A 152 -7.73 -5.15 4.55
N VAL A 153 -8.27 -6.23 4.00
CA VAL A 153 -9.62 -6.32 3.48
C VAL A 153 -10.42 -7.21 4.43
N VAL A 154 -11.46 -6.65 5.01
CA VAL A 154 -12.27 -7.28 6.07
C VAL A 154 -13.67 -7.50 5.53
N LYS A 155 -14.13 -8.74 5.47
CA LYS A 155 -15.56 -9.08 5.27
C LYS A 155 -16.17 -9.45 6.62
N ARG A 156 -17.22 -8.74 7.04
CA ARG A 156 -18.04 -9.12 8.20
C ARG A 156 -18.97 -10.24 7.79
N LEU A 157 -18.83 -11.43 8.37
CA LEU A 157 -19.59 -12.60 7.91
C LEU A 157 -21.09 -12.46 8.20
N ARG A 158 -21.45 -11.84 9.32
CA ARG A 158 -22.87 -11.66 9.68
C ARG A 158 -23.62 -10.68 8.76
N THR A 159 -22.97 -9.59 8.35
CA THR A 159 -23.64 -8.50 7.61
C THR A 159 -23.26 -8.47 6.13
N GLY A 160 -22.20 -9.18 5.74
CA GLY A 160 -21.64 -9.15 4.39
C GLY A 160 -20.88 -7.86 4.04
N ALA A 161 -20.73 -6.93 4.98
CA ALA A 161 -20.02 -5.67 4.73
C ALA A 161 -18.53 -5.94 4.47
N VAL A 162 -17.99 -5.37 3.38
CA VAL A 162 -16.58 -5.45 3.01
C VAL A 162 -15.93 -4.08 3.22
N GLU A 163 -14.86 -4.04 4.01
CA GLU A 163 -14.17 -2.82 4.43
C GLU A 163 -12.68 -2.91 4.12
N PHE A 164 -12.07 -1.78 3.76
CA PHE A 164 -10.63 -1.60 3.70
C PHE A 164 -10.13 -0.97 4.99
N CYS A 165 -9.10 -1.57 5.59
CA CYS A 165 -8.42 -1.03 6.76
C CYS A 165 -6.97 -0.73 6.39
N ILE A 166 -6.52 0.48 6.73
CA ILE A 166 -5.12 0.85 6.71
C ILE A 166 -4.74 1.20 8.14
N CYS A 167 -3.72 0.54 8.68
CA CYS A 167 -3.20 0.80 10.02
C CYS A 167 -1.68 0.93 9.93
N GLY A 168 -1.10 1.96 10.52
CA GLY A 168 0.34 2.13 10.49
C GLY A 168 0.87 2.84 11.72
N TYR A 169 2.15 2.58 11.99
CA TYR A 169 2.92 3.32 12.96
C TYR A 169 4.21 3.79 12.31
N SER A 170 4.55 5.06 12.48
CA SER A 170 5.77 5.63 11.91
C SER A 170 6.42 6.63 12.84
N ARG A 171 7.74 6.75 12.75
CA ARG A 171 8.52 7.84 13.34
C ARG A 171 9.61 8.24 12.37
N ARG A 172 10.21 9.41 12.60
CA ARG A 172 11.34 9.87 11.81
C ARG A 172 12.54 8.95 12.02
N ALA A 173 13.21 8.56 10.93
CA ALA A 173 14.49 7.89 11.04
C ALA A 173 15.55 8.89 11.54
N PRO A 174 16.50 8.47 12.40
CA PRO A 174 17.64 9.30 12.79
C PRO A 174 18.59 9.44 11.59
N LEU A 175 18.31 10.40 10.70
CA LEU A 175 19.11 10.67 9.51
C LEU A 175 20.05 11.87 9.74
N ALA A 176 21.28 11.77 9.21
CA ALA A 176 22.32 12.77 9.39
C ALA A 176 22.16 14.06 8.56
N ASN A 177 21.25 14.12 7.58
CA ASN A 177 21.22 15.21 6.59
C ASN A 177 20.08 16.25 6.78
N PRO A 178 20.37 17.51 7.17
CA PRO A 178 19.38 18.57 7.44
C PRO A 178 18.52 19.00 6.23
N LEU A 179 18.99 18.82 4.98
CA LEU A 179 18.19 19.13 3.79
C LEU A 179 17.05 18.11 3.58
N ILE A 180 17.30 16.85 3.96
CA ILE A 180 16.28 15.80 3.95
C ILE A 180 15.27 16.06 5.09
N HIS A 181 15.73 16.56 6.25
CA HIS A 181 14.87 17.00 7.36
C HIS A 181 13.87 18.09 6.95
N ALA A 182 14.30 19.08 6.15
CA ALA A 182 13.43 20.14 5.66
C ALA A 182 12.39 19.64 4.63
N GLY A 183 12.81 18.73 3.73
CA GLY A 183 11.88 18.03 2.84
C GLY A 183 10.81 17.30 3.64
N PHE A 184 11.19 16.64 4.74
CA PHE A 184 10.31 15.85 5.60
C PHE A 184 9.29 16.69 6.41
N ALA A 185 9.61 17.93 6.78
CA ALA A 185 8.63 18.82 7.42
C ALA A 185 7.41 19.10 6.50
N ALA A 186 7.58 18.98 5.17
CA ALA A 186 6.50 19.04 4.19
C ALA A 186 5.78 17.68 3.99
N PHE A 187 6.39 16.56 4.38
CA PHE A 187 5.79 15.21 4.47
C PHE A 187 5.04 15.03 5.80
N GLY A 188 4.14 15.97 6.08
CA GLY A 188 3.38 15.93 7.31
C GLY A 188 2.26 14.88 7.33
N ARG A 189 1.65 14.72 8.50
CA ARG A 189 0.42 13.95 8.74
C ARG A 189 -0.71 14.22 7.72
N PRO A 190 -0.95 15.45 7.23
CA PRO A 190 -1.97 15.69 6.19
C PRO A 190 -1.71 14.91 4.89
N THR A 191 -0.44 14.72 4.55
CA THR A 191 0.01 14.02 3.35
C THR A 191 -0.22 12.51 3.47
N GLN A 192 0.12 11.91 4.61
CA GLN A 192 -0.18 10.50 4.91
C GLN A 192 -1.70 10.23 4.91
N GLN A 193 -2.49 11.09 5.56
CA GLN A 193 -3.94 10.96 5.55
C GLN A 193 -4.54 11.14 4.14
N ARG A 194 -3.98 12.02 3.32
CA ARG A 194 -4.37 12.18 1.91
C ARG A 194 -4.10 10.89 1.15
N PHE A 195 -2.93 10.27 1.34
CA PHE A 195 -2.61 8.97 0.75
C PHE A 195 -3.64 7.92 1.18
N TYR A 196 -3.94 7.79 2.46
CA TYR A 196 -4.89 6.76 2.94
C TYR A 196 -6.27 6.93 2.33
N ARG A 197 -6.80 8.16 2.32
CA ARG A 197 -8.10 8.46 1.71
C ARG A 197 -8.10 8.21 0.20
N ALA A 198 -7.05 8.59 -0.50
CA ALA A 198 -6.94 8.37 -1.94
C ALA A 198 -6.86 6.87 -2.27
N SER A 199 -6.04 6.14 -1.54
CA SER A 199 -5.90 4.68 -1.63
C SER A 199 -7.22 3.95 -1.39
N ALA A 200 -7.96 4.33 -0.35
CA ALA A 200 -9.25 3.73 -0.05
C ALA A 200 -10.31 4.00 -1.14
N ARG A 201 -10.39 5.25 -1.64
CA ARG A 201 -11.30 5.61 -2.74
C ARG A 201 -10.94 4.87 -4.03
N GLN A 202 -9.64 4.75 -4.33
CA GLN A 202 -9.17 4.06 -5.51
C GLN A 202 -9.49 2.56 -5.44
N LEU A 203 -9.29 1.92 -4.28
CA LEU A 203 -9.68 0.52 -4.08
C LEU A 203 -11.18 0.32 -4.27
N GLN A 204 -12.00 1.19 -3.67
CA GLN A 204 -13.45 1.14 -3.83
C GLN A 204 -13.84 1.27 -5.31
N HIS A 205 -13.28 2.27 -6.00
CA HIS A 205 -13.57 2.51 -7.41
C HIS A 205 -13.21 1.30 -8.29
N LEU A 206 -12.01 0.75 -8.13
CA LEU A 206 -11.56 -0.42 -8.90
C LEU A 206 -12.40 -1.66 -8.60
N THR A 207 -12.74 -1.89 -7.32
CA THR A 207 -13.58 -3.02 -6.92
C THR A 207 -14.98 -2.92 -7.54
N HIS A 208 -15.60 -1.74 -7.47
CA HIS A 208 -16.91 -1.52 -8.08
C HIS A 208 -16.87 -1.64 -9.60
N ALA A 209 -15.82 -1.18 -10.27
CA ALA A 209 -15.69 -1.31 -11.71
C ALA A 209 -15.69 -2.78 -12.14
N GLU A 210 -14.92 -3.64 -11.45
CA GLU A 210 -14.89 -5.07 -11.75
C GLU A 210 -16.20 -5.80 -11.42
N LEU A 211 -16.86 -5.44 -10.30
CA LEU A 211 -18.20 -5.95 -9.97
C LEU A 211 -19.25 -5.57 -11.04
N GLN A 212 -19.04 -4.45 -11.74
CA GLN A 212 -19.88 -3.99 -12.85
C GLN A 212 -19.46 -4.59 -14.20
N GLY A 213 -18.51 -5.53 -14.21
CA GLY A 213 -18.08 -6.26 -15.41
C GLY A 213 -16.87 -5.67 -16.13
N ALA A 214 -16.17 -4.68 -15.55
CA ALA A 214 -14.87 -4.28 -16.09
C ALA A 214 -13.87 -5.43 -16.02
N ALA A 215 -12.96 -5.50 -16.99
CA ALA A 215 -11.93 -6.52 -17.01
C ALA A 215 -11.01 -6.39 -15.77
N PRO A 216 -10.60 -7.52 -15.15
CA PRO A 216 -9.73 -7.49 -13.99
C PRO A 216 -8.42 -6.74 -14.24
N LEU A 217 -8.05 -5.86 -13.31
CA LEU A 217 -6.82 -5.10 -13.43
C LEU A 217 -5.61 -6.00 -13.15
N ALA A 218 -4.90 -6.41 -14.20
CA ALA A 218 -3.71 -7.26 -14.08
C ALA A 218 -2.44 -6.44 -13.78
N PRO A 219 -1.52 -6.96 -12.95
CA PRO A 219 -0.17 -6.40 -12.82
C PRO A 219 0.49 -6.24 -14.19
N LYS A 220 1.22 -5.14 -14.41
CA LYS A 220 1.99 -4.93 -15.64
C LYS A 220 3.48 -5.05 -15.35
N THR A 221 4.17 -5.74 -16.24
CA THR A 221 5.63 -5.77 -16.25
C THR A 221 6.18 -4.40 -16.66
N LEU A 222 7.33 -4.05 -16.10
CA LEU A 222 8.06 -2.86 -16.44
C LEU A 222 8.69 -3.08 -17.82
N PRO A 223 8.50 -2.16 -18.79
CA PRO A 223 9.07 -2.33 -20.13
C PRO A 223 10.58 -2.57 -20.09
N GLY A 224 11.03 -3.67 -20.69
CA GLY A 224 12.43 -4.11 -20.71
C GLY A 224 12.87 -4.93 -19.49
N TYR A 225 11.96 -5.26 -18.57
CA TYR A 225 12.22 -6.08 -17.38
C TYR A 225 11.05 -7.02 -17.12
N ASP A 226 11.08 -8.20 -17.72
CA ASP A 226 9.95 -9.14 -17.73
C ASP A 226 9.56 -9.68 -16.34
N SER A 227 10.47 -9.65 -15.37
CA SER A 227 10.22 -10.07 -13.99
C SER A 227 9.96 -8.92 -13.02
N VAL A 228 9.88 -7.67 -13.48
CA VAL A 228 9.63 -6.52 -12.59
C VAL A 228 8.24 -5.98 -12.84
N ILE A 229 7.41 -5.91 -11.81
CA ILE A 229 6.07 -5.31 -11.87
C ILE A 229 6.14 -3.83 -11.55
N ILE A 230 5.28 -3.03 -12.19
CA ILE A 230 4.96 -1.66 -11.79
C ILE A 230 3.51 -1.54 -11.34
N ALA A 231 3.29 -0.95 -10.17
CA ALA A 231 1.98 -0.76 -9.57
C ALA A 231 1.79 0.69 -9.07
N PRO A 232 0.57 1.25 -9.16
CA PRO A 232 -0.54 0.76 -9.96
C PRO A 232 -0.24 0.89 -11.46
N ASN A 233 -0.88 0.08 -12.29
CA ASN A 233 -0.61 -0.01 -13.73
C ASN A 233 -1.21 1.16 -14.57
N THR A 234 -1.20 2.39 -14.04
CA THR A 234 -1.94 3.52 -14.62
C THR A 234 -1.22 4.17 -15.81
N TRP A 235 -1.44 3.57 -16.98
CA TRP A 235 -1.28 4.22 -18.28
C TRP A 235 -2.61 4.34 -19.04
N ALA A 236 -3.69 3.75 -18.53
CA ALA A 236 -5.04 3.90 -19.07
C ALA A 236 -5.84 4.85 -18.16
N ASN A 237 -6.43 5.89 -18.75
CA ASN A 237 -7.40 6.81 -18.15
C ASN A 237 -6.90 7.93 -17.21
N THR A 238 -5.94 8.72 -17.68
CA THR A 238 -5.78 10.12 -17.21
C THR A 238 -7.04 10.97 -17.43
N SER A 239 -7.93 10.56 -18.34
CA SER A 239 -9.19 11.23 -18.66
C SER A 239 -10.29 11.03 -17.61
N LEU A 240 -10.41 9.84 -16.98
CA LEU A 240 -11.42 9.62 -15.92
C LEU A 240 -10.97 10.13 -14.55
N TYR A 241 -9.66 10.11 -14.27
CA TYR A 241 -9.12 10.60 -13.00
C TYR A 241 -9.31 12.12 -12.80
N ARG A 242 -9.35 12.91 -13.89
CA ARG A 242 -9.63 14.36 -13.81
C ARG A 242 -11.10 14.69 -13.63
N ALA A 243 -12.02 13.80 -14.02
CA ALA A 243 -13.46 14.04 -13.86
C ALA A 243 -13.91 13.88 -12.40
N CYS A 244 -13.29 12.98 -11.63
CA CYS A 244 -13.62 12.77 -10.22
C CYS A 244 -12.89 13.73 -9.24
N GLN A 245 -11.94 14.53 -9.72
CA GLN A 245 -11.30 15.60 -8.93
C GLN A 245 -11.81 17.01 -9.30
N GLY A 246 -13.00 17.09 -9.91
CA GLY A 246 -13.59 18.34 -10.36
C GLY A 246 -14.06 19.25 -9.22
N LYS A 247 -13.42 20.43 -9.18
CA LYS A 247 -13.73 21.70 -8.48
C LYS A 247 -13.37 21.79 -7.00
#